data_AF-A0A8S3JYU0-F1
#
_entry.id   AF-A0A8S3JYU0-F1
#
_cell.length_a   1.000
_cell.length_b   1.000
_cell.length_c   1.000
_cell.angle_alpha   90.00
_cell.angle_beta   90.00
_cell.angle_gamma   90.00
#
_symmetry.space_group_name_H-M   'P 1'
#
loop_
_entity.id
_entity.type
_entity.pdbx_description
1 polymer ?
#
loop_
_entity_poly.entity_id
_entity_poly.type
_entity_poly.pdbx_seq_one_letter_code
_entity_poly.pdbx_strand_id
1 'polypeptide(L)'
;RTEIDERYFNALYKKLSEPEWKNFKMLSTFLNLIFKSMLKDTMEPRIRAFIKRLLQLCLFNDVPFICGILLLISEVVKRHPSGQRLLLFSQKPNILSSKGDKTGDDDDDEEEHFHDVVTEEDDQPLQIVPEVCSWDHKNLNKKTHNHATHYDIHKRNPLYCGSDYTCLHELMFLKN
;
A
#
# COMPACT_ATOMS: atom_id res chain seq x y z
N ARG A 1 17.93 -7.78 -6.66
CA ARG A 1 17.29 -7.54 -5.35
C ARG A 1 16.82 -8.86 -4.81
N THR A 2 17.06 -9.18 -3.53
CA THR A 2 16.74 -10.52 -3.01
C THR A 2 15.28 -10.55 -2.53
N GLU A 3 14.56 -11.64 -2.77
CA GLU A 3 13.19 -11.83 -2.23
C GLU A 3 13.14 -11.68 -0.70
N ILE A 4 14.26 -11.95 -0.04
CA ILE A 4 14.42 -11.82 1.42
C ILE A 4 14.23 -10.37 1.86
N ASP A 5 14.80 -9.40 1.15
CA ASP A 5 14.65 -7.98 1.49
C ASP A 5 13.18 -7.56 1.41
N GLU A 6 12.46 -8.00 0.37
CA GLU A 6 11.04 -7.65 0.19
C GLU A 6 10.17 -8.24 1.30
N ARG A 7 10.40 -9.51 1.67
CA ARG A 7 9.71 -10.15 2.79
C ARG A 7 10.02 -9.43 4.11
N TYR A 8 11.28 -9.05 4.33
CA TYR A 8 11.71 -8.31 5.50
C TYR A 8 10.98 -6.97 5.65
N PHE A 9 10.98 -6.15 4.59
CA PHE A 9 10.33 -4.84 4.65
C PHE A 9 8.81 -4.94 4.74
N ASN A 10 8.18 -5.93 4.10
CA ASN A 10 6.75 -6.19 4.25
C ASN A 10 6.39 -6.57 5.69
N ALA A 11 7.20 -7.44 6.32
CA ALA A 11 6.99 -7.83 7.72
C ALA A 11 7.17 -6.64 8.67
N LEU A 12 8.22 -5.83 8.45
CA LEU A 12 8.48 -4.62 9.24
C LEU A 12 7.35 -3.60 9.09
N TYR A 13 6.86 -3.38 7.87
CA TYR A 13 5.76 -2.45 7.58
C TYR A 13 4.43 -2.92 8.16
N LYS A 14 4.16 -4.22 8.11
CA LYS A 14 3.00 -4.83 8.76
C LYS A 14 3.08 -4.62 10.28
N LYS A 15 4.23 -4.90 10.90
CA LYS A 15 4.43 -4.73 12.34
C LYS A 15 4.23 -3.28 12.78
N LEU A 16 4.64 -2.33 11.93
CA LEU A 16 4.42 -0.90 12.14
C LEU A 16 2.92 -0.52 12.22
N SER A 17 2.04 -1.32 11.61
CA SER A 17 0.60 -1.04 11.50
C SER A 17 -0.23 -1.63 12.65
N GLU A 18 0.40 -2.34 13.58
CA GLU A 18 -0.31 -2.96 14.70
C GLU A 18 -0.63 -1.93 15.80
N PRO A 19 -1.79 -1.99 16.46
CA PRO A 19 -2.24 -0.96 17.40
C PRO A 19 -1.52 -0.97 18.76
N GLU A 20 -0.70 -1.98 19.05
CA GLU A 20 -0.17 -2.26 20.39
C GLU A 20 1.16 -1.54 20.74
N TRP A 21 1.26 -0.25 20.42
CA TRP A 21 2.49 0.53 20.68
C TRP A 21 2.71 0.89 22.15
N LYS A 22 1.61 1.10 22.89
CA LYS A 22 1.65 1.49 24.31
C LYS A 22 2.25 0.41 25.21
N ASN A 23 2.19 -0.85 24.79
CA ASN A 23 2.70 -2.00 25.55
C ASN A 23 4.07 -2.48 25.03
N PHE A 24 4.70 -1.75 24.12
CA PHE A 24 5.91 -2.21 23.46
C PHE A 24 7.13 -2.09 24.38
N LYS A 25 7.47 -3.19 25.08
CA LYS A 25 8.59 -3.26 26.04
C LYS A 25 9.96 -2.85 25.46
N MET A 26 10.12 -2.93 24.13
CA MET A 26 11.37 -2.63 23.42
C MET A 26 11.18 -1.56 22.34
N LEU A 27 10.38 -0.52 22.62
CA LEU A 27 10.07 0.52 21.64
C LEU A 27 11.34 1.17 21.06
N SER A 28 12.29 1.54 21.92
CA SER A 28 13.55 2.17 21.50
C SER A 28 14.34 1.30 20.50
N THR A 29 14.48 0.01 20.80
CA THR A 29 15.15 -0.95 19.92
C THR A 29 14.42 -1.08 18.57
N PHE A 30 13.08 -1.05 18.60
CA PHE A 30 12.28 -1.14 17.39
C PHE A 30 12.38 0.12 16.52
N LEU A 31 12.33 1.31 17.13
CA LEU A 31 12.55 2.58 16.42
C LEU A 31 13.96 2.65 15.82
N ASN A 32 14.97 2.18 16.54
CA ASN A 32 16.34 2.09 16.00
C ASN A 32 16.44 1.12 14.82
N LEU A 33 15.73 0.00 14.86
CA LEU A 33 15.62 -0.92 13.72
C LEU A 33 15.01 -0.22 12.51
N ILE A 34 13.86 0.45 12.69
CA ILE A 34 13.19 1.21 11.62
C ILE A 34 14.13 2.26 11.03
N PHE A 35 14.79 3.05 11.88
CA PHE A 35 15.75 4.07 11.48
C PHE A 35 16.86 3.50 10.60
N LYS A 36 17.54 2.44 11.06
CA LYS A 36 18.63 1.79 10.31
C LYS A 36 18.13 1.18 9.00
N SER A 37 16.93 0.59 9.01
CA SER A 37 16.34 -0.01 7.82
C SER A 37 15.96 1.03 6.77
N MET A 38 15.43 2.19 7.17
CA MET A 38 15.15 3.30 6.27
C MET A 38 16.43 3.93 5.69
N LEU A 39 17.52 4.01 6.47
CA LEU A 39 18.79 4.51 5.97
C LEU A 39 19.47 3.58 4.95
N LYS A 40 19.31 2.27 5.12
CA LYS A 40 19.90 1.26 4.21
C LYS A 40 19.05 1.07 2.96
N ASP A 41 17.78 1.41 3.00
CA ASP A 41 16.85 1.22 1.90
C ASP A 41 17.20 2.14 0.72
N THR A 42 17.25 1.60 -0.49
CA THR A 42 17.50 2.37 -1.72
C THR A 42 16.21 2.80 -2.41
N MET A 43 15.05 2.29 -2.02
CA MET A 43 13.77 2.59 -2.67
C MET A 43 13.02 3.71 -1.96
N GLU A 44 13.06 4.89 -2.56
CA GLU A 44 12.32 6.07 -2.07
C GLU A 44 10.83 5.82 -1.83
N PRO A 45 10.07 5.14 -2.73
CA PRO A 45 8.63 4.89 -2.52
C PRO A 45 8.35 4.13 -1.22
N ARG A 46 9.24 3.21 -0.86
CA ARG A 46 9.10 2.45 0.38
C ARG A 46 9.41 3.31 1.59
N ILE A 47 10.48 4.08 1.56
CA ILE A 47 10.84 4.99 2.65
C ILE A 47 9.70 5.98 2.90
N ARG A 48 9.10 6.54 1.84
CA ARG A 48 7.93 7.42 1.91
C ARG A 48 6.73 6.73 2.55
N ALA A 49 6.48 5.46 2.21
CA ALA A 49 5.43 4.67 2.84
C ALA A 49 5.65 4.48 4.34
N PHE A 50 6.90 4.24 4.77
CA PHE A 50 7.28 4.20 6.18
C PHE A 50 7.08 5.55 6.87
N ILE A 51 7.54 6.66 6.27
CA ILE A 51 7.34 8.02 6.80
C ILE A 51 5.85 8.30 6.99
N LYS A 52 5.04 8.06 5.95
CA LYS A 52 3.59 8.29 5.99
C LYS A 52 2.95 7.52 7.15
N ARG A 53 3.31 6.25 7.33
CA ARG A 53 2.75 5.42 8.39
C ARG A 53 3.23 5.82 9.78
N LEU A 54 4.50 6.19 9.93
CA LEU A 54 5.04 6.73 11.18
C LEU A 54 4.28 8.00 11.61
N LEU A 55 4.00 8.89 10.67
CA LEU A 55 3.23 10.12 10.95
C LEU A 55 1.78 9.82 11.33
N GLN A 56 1.16 8.79 10.75
CA GLN A 56 -0.17 8.34 11.17
C GLN A 56 -0.17 7.83 12.60
N LEU A 57 0.87 7.10 13.01
CA LEU A 57 1.00 6.66 14.40
C LEU A 57 1.11 7.84 15.37
N CYS A 58 1.77 8.94 14.98
CA CYS A 58 1.85 10.13 15.82
C CYS A 58 0.47 10.70 16.18
N LEU A 59 -0.55 10.52 15.35
CA LEU A 59 -1.90 11.05 15.64
C LEU A 59 -2.62 10.32 16.79
N PHE A 60 -2.13 9.16 17.22
CA PHE A 60 -2.79 8.32 18.23
C PHE A 60 -1.92 8.01 19.46
N ASN A 61 -0.71 8.58 19.52
CA ASN A 61 0.27 8.31 20.58
C ASN A 61 0.63 9.59 21.33
N ASP A 62 1.25 9.43 22.52
CA ASP A 62 1.54 10.54 23.42
C ASP A 62 2.72 11.41 22.93
N VAL A 63 2.79 12.66 23.42
CA VAL A 63 3.80 13.67 23.01
C VAL A 63 5.25 13.14 22.97
N PRO A 64 5.75 12.38 23.97
CA PRO A 64 7.13 11.87 23.93
C PRO A 64 7.38 10.94 22.73
N PHE A 65 6.38 10.13 22.37
CA PHE A 65 6.45 9.23 21.22
C PHE A 65 6.50 10.05 19.93
N ILE A 66 5.60 11.04 19.80
CA ILE A 66 5.53 11.94 18.64
C ILE A 66 6.89 12.60 18.39
N CYS A 67 7.49 13.19 19.44
CA CYS A 67 8.80 13.83 19.34
C CYS A 67 9.88 12.84 18.87
N GLY A 68 9.87 11.61 19.39
CA GLY A 68 10.81 10.56 18.98
C GLY A 68 10.68 10.19 17.49
N ILE A 69 9.46 10.05 16.99
CA ILE A 69 9.21 9.78 15.57
C ILE A 69 9.63 10.95 14.68
N LEU A 70 9.31 12.19 15.05
CA LEU A 70 9.67 13.37 14.25
C LEU A 70 11.19 13.57 14.19
N LEU A 71 11.91 13.30 15.29
CA LEU A 71 13.37 13.31 15.31
C LEU A 71 13.95 12.20 14.42
N LEU A 72 13.40 10.98 14.49
CA LEU A 72 13.80 9.87 13.62
C LEU A 72 13.64 10.25 12.15
N ILE A 73 12.47 10.77 11.75
CA ILE A 73 12.20 11.19 10.37
C ILE A 73 13.17 12.30 9.94
N SER A 74 13.37 13.32 10.78
CA SER A 74 14.33 14.41 10.53
C SER A 74 15.73 13.87 10.26
N GLU A 75 16.17 12.89 11.05
CA GLU A 75 17.51 12.33 10.92
C GLU A 75 17.66 11.43 9.67
N VAL A 76 16.62 10.68 9.30
CA VAL A 76 16.59 9.94 8.03
C VAL A 76 16.70 10.90 6.86
N VAL A 77 15.91 11.98 6.86
CA VAL A 77 15.92 12.99 5.79
C VAL A 77 17.27 13.68 5.68
N LYS A 78 17.99 13.91 6.79
CA LYS A 78 19.33 14.52 6.75
C LYS A 78 20.41 13.59 6.20
N ARG A 79 20.38 12.31 6.56
CA ARG A 79 21.46 11.35 6.25
C ARG A 79 21.24 10.57 4.96
N HIS A 80 20.00 10.40 4.53
CA HIS A 80 19.68 9.61 3.34
C HIS A 80 20.03 10.39 2.06
N PRO A 81 20.60 9.76 1.01
CA PRO A 81 20.99 10.45 -0.23
C PRO A 81 19.86 11.22 -0.92
N SER A 82 18.63 10.71 -0.85
CA SER A 82 17.45 11.39 -1.41
C SER A 82 17.05 12.66 -0.65
N GLY A 83 17.52 12.84 0.58
CA GLY A 83 17.38 14.08 1.33
C GLY A 83 15.93 14.52 1.52
N GLN A 84 15.70 15.83 1.32
CA GLN A 84 14.38 16.47 1.36
C GLN A 84 13.40 15.90 0.31
N ARG A 85 13.88 15.24 -0.75
CA ARG A 85 12.98 14.65 -1.75
C ARG A 85 12.07 13.60 -1.12
N LEU A 86 12.49 12.93 -0.05
CA LEU A 86 11.66 11.97 0.70
C LEU A 86 10.39 12.61 1.29
N LEU A 87 10.37 13.94 1.45
CA LEU A 87 9.20 14.70 1.92
C LEU A 87 8.38 15.30 0.78
N LEU A 88 8.81 15.17 -0.47
CA LEU A 88 8.10 15.67 -1.65
C LEU A 88 7.07 14.63 -2.11
N PHE A 89 5.93 14.59 -1.44
CA PHE A 89 4.81 13.73 -1.84
C PHE A 89 4.10 14.35 -3.03
N SER A 90 4.02 13.63 -4.14
CA SER A 90 3.48 14.16 -5.39
C SER A 90 1.96 14.12 -5.31
N GLN A 91 1.34 15.28 -5.20
CA GLN A 91 0.00 15.44 -5.76
C GLN A 91 0.18 15.40 -7.28
N LYS A 92 0.24 14.21 -7.88
CA LYS A 92 -0.25 14.15 -9.26
C LYS A 92 -1.75 14.33 -9.10
N PRO A 93 -2.34 15.48 -9.49
CA PRO A 93 -3.78 15.51 -9.59
C PRO A 93 -4.15 14.32 -10.46
N ASN A 94 -5.09 13.49 -10.00
CA ASN A 94 -5.86 12.68 -10.92
C ASN A 94 -6.52 13.69 -11.87
N ILE A 95 -5.82 14.09 -12.92
CA ILE A 95 -6.46 14.47 -14.16
C ILE A 95 -6.96 13.14 -14.71
N LEU A 96 -8.01 12.61 -14.06
CA LEU A 96 -9.12 12.07 -14.80
C LEU A 96 -9.36 13.09 -15.91
N SER A 97 -8.99 12.72 -17.13
CA SER A 97 -9.95 12.61 -18.22
C SER A 97 -11.28 13.33 -17.94
N SER A 98 -11.23 14.64 -17.72
CA SER A 98 -12.33 15.55 -17.99
C SER A 98 -12.41 15.65 -19.50
N LYS A 99 -13.01 14.62 -20.09
CA LYS A 99 -13.50 14.69 -21.45
C LYS A 99 -15.02 14.77 -21.31
N GLY A 100 -15.49 16.02 -21.24
CA GLY A 100 -16.87 16.40 -21.56
C GLY A 100 -17.91 16.03 -20.52
N ASP A 101 -18.32 17.03 -19.75
CA ASP A 101 -19.71 17.36 -19.46
C ASP A 101 -20.75 16.54 -20.25
N LYS A 102 -21.43 15.60 -19.56
CA LYS A 102 -22.84 15.27 -19.79
C LYS A 102 -23.49 14.95 -18.45
N THR A 103 -24.38 15.83 -18.06
CA THR A 103 -25.46 15.61 -17.11
C THR A 103 -26.34 14.45 -17.55
N GLY A 104 -26.65 13.55 -16.63
CA GLY A 104 -27.62 12.46 -16.81
C GLY A 104 -27.54 11.48 -15.65
N ASP A 105 -28.65 11.33 -14.93
CA ASP A 105 -28.96 10.16 -14.09
C ASP A 105 -28.51 8.87 -14.78
N ASP A 106 -27.90 7.96 -14.04
CA ASP A 106 -28.41 6.60 -13.85
C ASP A 106 -27.44 5.82 -12.95
N ASP A 107 -27.97 5.29 -11.85
CA ASP A 107 -27.46 4.08 -11.21
C ASP A 107 -27.42 2.99 -12.29
N ASP A 108 -26.23 2.51 -12.67
CA ASP A 108 -26.14 1.17 -13.24
C ASP A 108 -24.80 0.51 -12.89
N ASP A 109 -24.87 -0.40 -11.93
CA ASP A 109 -23.90 -1.48 -11.75
C ASP A 109 -23.92 -2.36 -13.01
N GLU A 110 -23.16 -1.98 -14.04
CA GLU A 110 -22.98 -2.85 -15.23
C GLU A 110 -22.04 -4.03 -14.89
N GLU A 111 -22.62 -5.03 -14.22
CA GLU A 111 -22.09 -6.38 -14.12
C GLU A 111 -22.16 -7.03 -15.53
N GLU A 112 -21.02 -7.11 -16.24
CA GLU A 112 -20.99 -7.67 -17.60
C GLU A 112 -21.44 -9.15 -17.63
N HIS A 113 -22.67 -9.38 -18.12
CA HIS A 113 -23.28 -10.69 -18.27
C HIS A 113 -22.83 -11.33 -19.59
N PHE A 114 -22.00 -12.37 -19.51
CA PHE A 114 -21.60 -13.15 -20.69
C PHE A 114 -22.77 -14.02 -21.15
N HIS A 115 -23.20 -13.88 -22.40
CA HIS A 115 -24.15 -14.82 -23.01
C HIS A 115 -23.35 -15.97 -23.64
N ASP A 116 -23.45 -17.16 -23.04
CA ASP A 116 -22.85 -18.36 -23.63
C ASP A 116 -23.50 -18.63 -25.00
N VAL A 117 -22.67 -18.83 -26.02
CA VAL A 117 -23.15 -19.17 -27.37
C VAL A 117 -23.71 -20.58 -27.31
N VAL A 118 -25.01 -20.72 -27.57
CA VAL A 118 -25.63 -22.02 -27.86
C VAL A 118 -25.21 -22.40 -29.28
N THR A 119 -24.31 -23.37 -29.42
CA THR A 119 -24.17 -24.13 -30.66
C THR A 119 -24.98 -25.41 -30.49
N GLU A 120 -26.12 -25.50 -31.18
CA GLU A 120 -26.89 -26.74 -31.28
C GLU A 120 -26.29 -27.70 -32.31
N GLU A 121 -26.58 -28.99 -32.10
CA GLU A 121 -26.29 -30.20 -32.90
C GLU A 121 -24.89 -30.82 -32.66
N ASP A 122 -24.69 -32.06 -32.17
CA ASP A 122 -25.57 -33.18 -31.82
C ASP A 122 -24.80 -34.22 -30.96
N ASP A 123 -25.56 -35.09 -30.28
CA ASP A 123 -25.21 -36.43 -29.72
C ASP A 123 -24.50 -36.57 -28.35
N GLN A 124 -25.27 -37.05 -27.35
CA GLN A 124 -24.78 -37.59 -26.07
C GLN A 124 -24.26 -39.04 -26.23
N PRO A 125 -23.31 -39.49 -25.39
CA PRO A 125 -23.75 -40.17 -24.17
C PRO A 125 -22.94 -39.80 -22.90
N LEU A 126 -23.66 -39.75 -21.78
CA LEU A 126 -23.16 -39.68 -20.40
C LEU A 126 -22.17 -40.81 -20.06
N GLN A 127 -20.99 -40.51 -19.50
CA GLN A 127 -20.41 -41.27 -18.35
C GLN A 127 -19.04 -40.77 -17.80
N ILE A 128 -18.97 -40.82 -16.46
CA ILE A 128 -17.82 -40.79 -15.52
C ILE A 128 -17.30 -39.40 -15.12
N VAL A 129 -17.63 -39.03 -13.88
CA VAL A 129 -16.93 -38.00 -13.09
C VAL A 129 -15.72 -38.67 -12.42
N PRO A 130 -14.47 -38.34 -12.78
CA PRO A 130 -13.39 -38.43 -11.82
C PRO A 130 -13.42 -37.14 -11.00
N GLU A 131 -13.60 -37.29 -9.69
CA GLU A 131 -13.38 -36.25 -8.71
C GLU A 131 -11.89 -35.84 -8.79
N VAL A 132 -11.58 -34.85 -9.63
CA VAL A 132 -10.22 -34.33 -9.77
C VAL A 132 -10.07 -33.22 -8.73
N CYS A 133 -9.15 -33.45 -7.81
CA CYS A 133 -8.80 -32.59 -6.69
C CYS A 133 -8.86 -31.10 -7.03
N SER A 134 -9.56 -30.35 -6.16
CA SER A 134 -9.29 -28.94 -5.93
C SER A 134 -7.78 -28.71 -6.00
N TRP A 135 -7.33 -27.96 -7.02
CA TRP A 135 -6.15 -27.08 -7.10
C TRP A 135 -5.84 -26.80 -8.58
N ASP A 136 -6.83 -26.37 -9.36
CA ASP A 136 -6.54 -25.78 -10.67
C ASP A 136 -6.08 -24.34 -10.47
N HIS A 137 -4.78 -24.13 -10.66
CA HIS A 137 -4.20 -22.81 -10.90
C HIS A 137 -4.77 -22.28 -12.21
N LYS A 138 -5.94 -21.63 -12.14
CA LYS A 138 -6.35 -20.70 -13.20
C LYS A 138 -5.21 -19.72 -13.36
N ASN A 139 -4.58 -19.73 -14.52
CA ASN A 139 -3.64 -18.69 -14.94
C ASN A 139 -4.31 -17.34 -14.66
N LEU A 140 -3.93 -16.70 -13.55
CA LEU A 140 -4.23 -15.30 -13.33
C LEU A 140 -3.53 -14.60 -14.47
N ASN A 141 -4.32 -14.26 -15.51
CA ASN A 141 -3.98 -13.23 -16.47
C ASN A 141 -3.24 -12.16 -15.70
N LYS A 142 -1.98 -11.91 -16.08
CA LYS A 142 -1.11 -10.90 -15.48
C LYS A 142 -1.86 -9.59 -15.56
N LYS A 143 -2.65 -9.29 -14.53
CA LYS A 143 -3.33 -8.01 -14.37
C LYS A 143 -2.19 -7.02 -14.38
N THR A 144 -2.12 -6.21 -15.42
CA THR A 144 -1.28 -5.02 -15.44
C THR A 144 -1.56 -4.30 -14.14
N HIS A 145 -0.56 -4.21 -13.26
CA HIS A 145 -0.75 -3.66 -11.93
C HIS A 145 -1.31 -2.25 -12.08
N ASN A 146 -2.61 -2.05 -11.82
CA ASN A 146 -3.22 -0.73 -11.77
C ASN A 146 -2.39 0.10 -10.78
N HIS A 147 -1.81 1.21 -11.26
CA HIS A 147 -1.07 2.12 -10.41
C HIS A 147 -2.01 2.63 -9.30
N ALA A 148 -1.59 2.52 -8.04
CA ALA A 148 -2.38 3.01 -6.93
C ALA A 148 -2.63 4.51 -7.10
N THR A 149 -3.90 4.93 -7.15
CA THR A 149 -4.32 6.34 -7.31
C THR A 149 -4.57 7.03 -5.98
N HIS A 150 -4.54 6.27 -4.88
CA HIS A 150 -4.84 6.73 -3.53
C HIS A 150 -4.00 5.94 -2.51
N TYR A 151 -3.81 6.53 -1.32
CA TYR A 151 -3.13 5.88 -0.22
C TYR A 151 -4.06 4.92 0.53
N ASP A 152 -3.75 3.63 0.53
CA ASP A 152 -4.51 2.62 1.28
C ASP A 152 -3.75 2.21 2.55
N ILE A 153 -4.37 2.49 3.70
CA ILE A 153 -3.79 2.22 5.03
C ILE A 153 -3.73 0.72 5.34
N HIS A 154 -4.60 -0.09 4.75
CA HIS A 154 -4.69 -1.53 5.02
C HIS A 154 -3.70 -2.35 4.18
N LYS A 155 -3.00 -1.74 3.22
CA LYS A 155 -1.95 -2.44 2.46
C LYS A 155 -0.79 -2.84 3.36
N ARG A 156 -0.44 -4.12 3.24
CA ARG A 156 0.69 -4.76 3.93
C ARG A 156 2.03 -4.55 3.23
N ASN A 157 2.03 -4.28 1.94
CA ASN A 157 3.25 -4.02 1.18
C ASN A 157 3.42 -2.50 1.01
N PRO A 158 4.53 -1.91 1.50
CA PRO A 158 4.77 -0.49 1.43
C PRO A 158 4.95 0.03 -0.01
N LEU A 159 5.37 -0.81 -0.97
CA LEU A 159 5.51 -0.38 -2.37
C LEU A 159 4.15 -0.18 -3.07
N TYR A 160 3.09 -0.80 -2.54
CA TYR A 160 1.76 -0.79 -3.17
C TYR A 160 0.71 -0.07 -2.32
N CYS A 161 1.11 0.63 -1.26
CA CYS A 161 0.17 1.40 -0.43
C CYS A 161 -0.19 2.76 -1.03
N GLY A 162 0.41 3.17 -2.16
CA GLY A 162 0.12 4.45 -2.81
C GLY A 162 0.60 5.69 -2.05
N SER A 163 1.63 5.54 -1.20
CA SER A 163 2.12 6.67 -0.38
C SER A 163 2.61 7.85 -1.20
N ASP A 164 3.20 7.64 -2.37
CA ASP A 164 3.75 8.71 -3.20
C ASP A 164 2.69 9.71 -3.69
N TYR A 165 1.41 9.29 -3.73
CA TYR A 165 0.29 10.05 -4.28
C TYR A 165 -0.52 10.82 -3.23
N THR A 166 -0.13 10.78 -1.95
CA THR A 166 -0.86 11.45 -0.86
C THR A 166 0.01 12.47 -0.14
N CYS A 167 -0.55 13.61 0.25
CA CYS A 167 0.16 14.56 1.09
C CYS A 167 0.31 14.08 2.53
N LEU A 168 1.31 14.62 3.23
CA LEU A 168 1.54 14.41 4.66
C LEU A 168 0.63 15.31 5.52
N HIS A 169 -0.70 15.18 5.38
CA HIS A 169 -1.66 15.98 6.16
C HIS A 169 -1.52 15.80 7.67
N GLU A 170 -0.94 14.69 8.12
CA GLU A 170 -0.65 14.42 9.53
C GLU A 170 0.21 15.52 10.17
N LEU A 171 1.17 16.09 9.41
CA LEU A 171 2.02 17.17 9.90
C LEU A 171 1.23 18.45 10.18
N MET A 172 0.12 18.68 9.48
CA MET A 172 -0.74 19.84 9.73
C MET A 172 -1.47 19.72 11.06
N PHE A 173 -1.87 18.50 11.44
CA PHE A 173 -2.51 18.23 12.73
C PHE A 173 -1.51 18.30 13.88
N LEU A 174 -0.27 17.85 13.67
CA LEU A 174 0.78 17.87 14.70
C LEU A 174 1.38 19.27 14.97
N LYS A 175 1.08 20.26 14.13
CA LYS A 175 1.56 21.64 14.30
C LYS A 175 0.78 22.39 15.39
N ASN A 176 -0.48 22.04 15.59
CA ASN A 176 -1.41 22.72 16.49
C ASN A 176 -1.42 22.06 17.87
#